data_AF-A0A673ZH93-F1
#
_entry.id   AF-A0A673ZH93-F1
#
_cell.length_a   1.000
_cell.length_b   1.000
_cell.length_c   1.000
_cell.angle_alpha   90.00
_cell.angle_beta   90.00
_cell.angle_gamma   90.00
#
_symmetry.space_group_name_H-M   'P 1'
#
loop_
_entity.id
_entity.type
_entity.pdbx_description
1 polymer ?
#
loop_
_entity_poly.entity_id
_entity_poly.type
_entity_poly.pdbx_seq_one_letter_code
_entity_poly.pdbx_strand_id
1 'polypeptide(L)'
;MAQQQMPSSHKALMLELKSLQEEPVEGFRITPVEESDLYNWEVAIFGPPNTLYEGGYFKAHIKFPVDYPYCPPTFHFLTKMWHPNIYENGDVCISILHPPVDDPRSGELPSERWNPTQNVRTILLSVISLLNEPNTFSPANVDASVMFRKWRDSKGKDKEYAEIIRKQVVSTKVEAERDGVKVPTTLAEYCIQTKEEDDDDDDAEAVGQMAGEGGFNDEEDSGNEES
;
A
#
# COMPACT_ATOMS: atom_id res chain seq x y z
N MET A 1 32.55 -14.14 -22.13
CA MET A 1 31.79 -12.94 -21.69
C MET A 1 31.27 -13.25 -20.30
N ALA A 2 31.71 -12.51 -19.28
CA ALA A 2 31.22 -12.72 -17.92
C ALA A 2 29.75 -12.26 -17.88
N GLN A 3 28.83 -13.14 -17.49
CA GLN A 3 27.47 -12.73 -17.17
C GLN A 3 27.58 -11.75 -15.99
N GLN A 4 27.25 -10.48 -16.22
CA GLN A 4 27.13 -9.50 -15.16
C GLN A 4 26.02 -9.99 -14.21
N GLN A 5 26.42 -10.46 -13.03
CA GLN A 5 25.49 -10.89 -12.00
C GLN A 5 24.67 -9.67 -11.60
N MET A 6 23.35 -9.70 -11.86
CA MET A 6 22.45 -8.63 -11.44
C MET A 6 22.57 -8.42 -9.92
N PRO A 7 22.75 -7.17 -9.44
CA PRO A 7 22.78 -6.88 -8.01
C PRO A 7 21.54 -7.44 -7.31
N SER A 8 21.70 -7.89 -6.06
CA SER A 8 20.58 -8.43 -5.27
C SER A 8 19.41 -7.44 -5.17
N SER A 9 19.71 -6.15 -5.06
CA SER A 9 18.71 -5.08 -5.03
C SER A 9 17.87 -5.01 -6.30
N HIS A 10 18.48 -5.22 -7.47
CA HIS A 10 17.78 -5.18 -8.75
C HIS A 10 16.70 -6.27 -8.84
N LYS A 11 17.03 -7.50 -8.40
CA LYS A 11 16.06 -8.60 -8.37
C LYS A 11 14.92 -8.33 -7.39
N ALA A 12 15.21 -7.78 -6.21
CA ALA A 12 14.21 -7.42 -5.23
C ALA A 12 13.23 -6.38 -5.78
N LEU A 13 13.75 -5.30 -6.39
CA LEU A 13 12.95 -4.24 -7.00
C LEU A 13 12.08 -4.74 -8.15
N MET A 14 12.60 -5.64 -9.00
CA MET A 14 11.79 -6.26 -10.06
C MET A 14 10.61 -7.07 -9.51
N LEU A 15 10.82 -7.85 -8.45
CA LEU A 15 9.77 -8.66 -7.83
C LEU A 15 8.72 -7.78 -7.16
N GLU A 16 9.14 -6.73 -6.45
CA GLU A 16 8.22 -5.78 -5.81
C GLU A 16 7.42 -4.98 -6.83
N LEU A 17 8.05 -4.49 -7.90
CA LEU A 17 7.35 -3.77 -8.96
C LEU A 17 6.30 -4.66 -9.62
N LYS A 18 6.66 -5.91 -9.94
CA LYS A 18 5.73 -6.88 -10.51
C LYS A 18 4.55 -7.13 -9.57
N SER A 19 4.81 -7.40 -8.29
CA SER A 19 3.76 -7.61 -7.28
C SER A 19 2.83 -6.40 -7.14
N LEU A 20 3.35 -5.18 -7.19
CA LEU A 20 2.55 -3.96 -7.10
C LEU A 20 1.79 -3.63 -8.40
N GLN A 21 2.20 -4.18 -9.53
CA GLN A 21 1.46 -4.05 -10.80
C GLN A 21 0.36 -5.12 -10.93
N GLU A 22 0.62 -6.34 -10.46
CA GLU A 22 -0.37 -7.43 -10.41
C GLU A 22 -1.43 -7.17 -9.34
N GLU A 23 -1.01 -6.73 -8.15
CA GLU A 23 -1.87 -6.42 -7.01
C GLU A 23 -1.62 -4.98 -6.52
N PRO A 24 -2.19 -3.97 -7.22
CA PRO A 24 -1.97 -2.57 -6.84
C PRO A 24 -2.53 -2.25 -5.47
N VAL A 25 -1.90 -1.29 -4.79
CA VAL A 25 -2.44 -0.70 -3.57
C VAL A 25 -3.53 0.30 -3.95
N GLU A 26 -4.68 0.24 -3.29
CA GLU A 26 -5.81 1.12 -3.58
C GLU A 26 -5.42 2.60 -3.52
N GLY A 27 -5.74 3.33 -4.59
CA GLY A 27 -5.37 4.74 -4.74
C GLY A 27 -3.92 4.98 -5.17
N PHE A 28 -3.13 3.95 -5.44
CA PHE A 28 -1.75 4.10 -5.91
C PHE A 28 -1.56 3.47 -7.28
N ARG A 29 -0.82 4.17 -8.14
CA ARG A 29 -0.30 3.63 -9.39
C ARG A 29 1.20 3.87 -9.44
N ILE A 30 1.95 2.82 -9.76
CA ILE A 30 3.41 2.83 -9.71
C ILE A 30 3.96 2.49 -11.08
N THR A 31 4.90 3.29 -11.54
CA THR A 31 5.64 3.09 -12.78
C THR A 31 7.09 3.49 -12.60
N PRO A 32 8.07 2.82 -13.23
CA PRO A 32 9.42 3.37 -13.34
C PRO A 32 9.39 4.74 -14.01
N VAL A 33 10.26 5.66 -13.59
CA VAL A 33 10.40 6.97 -14.26
C VAL A 33 10.96 6.79 -15.68
N GLU A 34 11.93 5.88 -15.82
CA GLU A 34 12.51 5.45 -17.08
C GLU A 34 12.53 3.92 -17.14
N GLU A 35 12.24 3.32 -18.30
CA GLU A 35 12.17 1.85 -18.43
C GLU A 35 13.52 1.16 -18.12
N SER A 36 14.64 1.87 -18.33
CA SER A 36 15.98 1.37 -18.03
C SER A 36 16.41 1.54 -16.57
N ASP A 37 15.66 2.31 -15.77
CA ASP A 37 16.03 2.64 -14.40
C ASP A 37 15.01 2.14 -13.38
N LEU A 38 15.33 0.99 -12.76
CA LEU A 38 14.52 0.40 -11.71
C LEU A 38 14.72 1.04 -10.33
N TYR A 39 15.64 1.99 -10.16
CA TYR A 39 15.91 2.63 -8.87
C TYR A 39 15.16 3.94 -8.67
N ASN A 40 14.39 4.40 -9.66
CA ASN A 40 13.55 5.60 -9.54
C ASN A 40 12.13 5.30 -10.05
N TRP A 41 11.15 5.32 -9.15
CA TRP A 41 9.75 5.06 -9.46
C TRP A 41 8.92 6.33 -9.30
N GLU A 42 8.02 6.55 -10.25
CA GLU A 42 6.92 7.50 -10.13
C GLU A 42 5.72 6.83 -9.47
N VAL A 43 5.14 7.52 -8.51
CA VAL A 43 3.96 7.12 -7.76
C VAL A 43 2.87 8.16 -7.97
N ALA A 44 1.81 7.76 -8.64
CA ALA A 44 0.57 8.50 -8.72
C ALA A 44 -0.34 8.09 -7.56
N ILE A 45 -0.84 9.08 -6.82
CA ILE A 45 -1.62 8.91 -5.60
C ILE A 45 -2.96 9.63 -5.78
N PHE A 46 -4.04 8.88 -5.62
CA PHE A 46 -5.39 9.40 -5.68
C PHE A 46 -5.90 9.65 -4.27
N GLY A 47 -6.50 10.83 -4.05
CA GLY A 47 -7.08 11.14 -2.75
C GLY A 47 -8.31 10.28 -2.46
N PRO A 48 -8.38 9.61 -1.29
CA PRO A 48 -9.51 8.75 -0.96
C PRO A 48 -10.83 9.53 -0.86
N PRO A 49 -11.97 8.90 -1.21
CA PRO A 49 -13.28 9.53 -1.04
C PRO A 49 -13.59 9.79 0.43
N ASN A 50 -14.41 10.81 0.70
CA ASN A 50 -14.77 11.28 2.05
C ASN A 50 -13.59 11.83 2.87
N THR A 51 -12.50 12.24 2.21
CA THR A 51 -11.36 12.92 2.86
C THR A 51 -11.20 14.34 2.33
N LEU A 52 -10.35 15.15 2.97
CA LEU A 52 -9.99 16.48 2.42
C LEU A 52 -9.27 16.40 1.06
N TYR A 53 -8.73 15.23 0.73
CA TYR A 53 -7.97 14.98 -0.49
C TYR A 53 -8.80 14.42 -1.64
N GLU A 54 -10.09 14.12 -1.42
CA GLU A 54 -10.98 13.52 -2.43
C GLU A 54 -10.87 14.21 -3.79
N GLY A 55 -10.67 13.41 -4.85
CA GLY A 55 -10.52 13.91 -6.21
C GLY A 55 -9.16 14.57 -6.50
N GLY A 56 -8.20 14.47 -5.58
CA GLY A 56 -6.82 14.90 -5.78
C GLY A 56 -5.99 13.87 -6.55
N TYR A 57 -5.03 14.39 -7.34
CA TYR A 57 -4.04 13.61 -8.08
C TYR A 57 -2.63 14.09 -7.70
N PHE A 58 -1.94 13.34 -6.85
CA PHE A 58 -0.63 13.72 -6.35
C PHE A 58 0.45 12.84 -6.95
N LYS A 59 1.58 13.44 -7.29
CA LYS A 59 2.74 12.72 -7.81
C LYS A 59 3.86 12.72 -6.78
N ALA A 60 4.52 11.60 -6.63
CA ALA A 60 5.70 11.42 -5.81
C ALA A 60 6.72 10.52 -6.50
N HIS A 61 7.97 10.62 -6.07
CA HIS A 61 9.05 9.73 -6.47
C HIS A 61 9.51 8.88 -5.30
N ILE A 62 9.76 7.60 -5.58
CA ILE A 62 10.53 6.71 -4.70
C ILE A 62 11.88 6.48 -5.34
N LYS A 63 12.94 6.81 -4.60
CA LYS A 63 14.32 6.57 -5.03
C LYS A 63 14.98 5.54 -4.12
N PHE A 64 15.45 4.47 -4.72
CA PHE A 64 16.03 3.33 -4.02
C PHE A 64 17.55 3.43 -3.97
N PRO A 65 18.18 3.07 -2.84
CA PRO A 65 19.63 2.96 -2.78
C PRO A 65 20.11 1.64 -3.41
N VAL A 66 21.40 1.58 -3.76
CA VAL A 66 21.99 0.40 -4.44
C VAL A 66 21.97 -0.85 -3.55
N ASP A 67 21.96 -0.66 -2.24
CA ASP A 67 21.91 -1.69 -1.20
C ASP A 67 20.50 -1.96 -0.67
N TYR A 68 19.44 -1.52 -1.36
CA TYR A 68 18.06 -1.92 -1.03
C TYR A 68 17.91 -3.46 -0.97
N PRO A 69 17.18 -4.03 0.02
CA PRO A 69 16.38 -3.38 1.06
C PRO A 69 17.12 -3.13 2.39
N TYR A 70 18.46 -3.20 2.44
CA TYR A 70 19.20 -2.96 3.69
C TYR A 70 19.14 -1.50 4.14
N CYS A 71 19.19 -0.56 3.19
CA CYS A 71 18.93 0.86 3.42
C CYS A 71 17.54 1.26 2.89
N PRO A 72 16.87 2.21 3.56
CA PRO A 72 15.55 2.68 3.12
C PRO A 72 15.64 3.47 1.81
N PRO A 73 14.58 3.42 0.98
CA PRO A 73 14.41 4.39 -0.08
C PRO A 73 14.03 5.77 0.46
N THR A 74 14.11 6.79 -0.38
CA THR A 74 13.53 8.12 -0.10
C THR A 74 12.19 8.25 -0.80
N PHE A 75 11.19 8.84 -0.14
CA PHE A 75 9.89 9.17 -0.70
C PHE A 75 9.71 10.69 -0.76
N HIS A 76 9.47 11.23 -1.95
CA HIS A 76 9.45 12.67 -2.19
C HIS A 76 8.24 13.07 -3.04
N PHE A 77 7.39 13.94 -2.53
CA PHE A 77 6.29 14.50 -3.30
C PHE A 77 6.79 15.51 -4.34
N LEU A 78 6.45 15.28 -5.61
CA LEU A 78 6.63 16.26 -6.69
C LEU A 78 5.54 17.34 -6.63
N THR A 79 4.30 16.93 -6.36
CA THR A 79 3.19 17.84 -6.12
C THR A 79 3.39 18.53 -4.77
N LYS A 80 3.33 19.86 -4.72
CA LYS A 80 3.52 20.61 -3.46
C LYS A 80 2.40 20.28 -2.47
N MET A 81 2.77 19.72 -1.31
CA MET A 81 1.83 19.33 -0.25
C MET A 81 1.91 20.26 0.97
N TRP A 82 0.76 20.69 1.49
CA TRP A 82 0.70 21.39 2.77
C TRP A 82 0.29 20.39 3.85
N HIS A 83 1.26 19.86 4.59
CA HIS A 83 1.00 18.76 5.51
C HIS A 83 1.93 18.80 6.73
N PRO A 84 1.46 18.46 7.96
CA PRO A 84 2.31 18.47 9.15
C PRO A 84 3.58 17.62 9.06
N ASN A 85 3.57 16.54 8.27
CA ASN A 85 4.68 15.59 8.15
C ASN A 85 5.34 15.57 6.76
N ILE A 86 5.11 16.58 5.93
CA ILE A 86 5.80 16.74 4.65
C ILE A 86 6.57 18.07 4.70
N TYR A 87 7.87 18.01 4.39
CA TYR A 87 8.72 19.19 4.33
C TYR A 87 8.35 20.07 3.13
N GLU A 88 8.75 21.35 3.15
CA GLU A 88 8.48 22.28 2.04
C GLU A 88 9.09 21.83 0.71
N ASN A 89 10.18 21.06 0.76
CA ASN A 89 10.82 20.50 -0.41
C ASN A 89 10.06 19.29 -0.98
N GLY A 90 9.14 18.66 -0.25
CA GLY A 90 8.38 17.48 -0.66
C GLY A 90 8.78 16.18 0.05
N ASP A 91 9.86 16.17 0.84
CA ASP A 91 10.30 14.98 1.57
C ASP A 91 9.29 14.60 2.66
N VAL A 92 9.02 13.30 2.80
CA VAL A 92 8.10 12.78 3.82
C VAL A 92 8.87 12.41 5.08
N CYS A 93 8.44 12.94 6.22
CA CYS A 93 8.98 12.58 7.53
C CYS A 93 8.13 11.47 8.15
N ILE A 94 8.51 10.22 7.89
CA ILE A 94 7.88 9.03 8.49
C ILE A 94 8.94 8.08 9.02
N SER A 95 8.66 7.46 10.17
CA SER A 95 9.68 6.70 10.90
C SER A 95 10.21 5.49 10.14
N ILE A 96 9.36 4.83 9.33
CA ILE A 96 9.72 3.65 8.53
C ILE A 96 10.77 3.95 7.46
N LEU A 97 10.93 5.21 7.02
CA LEU A 97 11.95 5.59 6.04
C LEU A 97 13.30 5.97 6.69
N HIS A 98 13.43 5.79 8.01
CA HIS A 98 14.68 6.02 8.73
C HIS A 98 15.26 4.71 9.27
N PRO A 99 16.59 4.55 9.24
CA PRO A 99 17.27 3.44 9.89
C PRO A 99 16.88 3.31 11.37
N PRO A 100 17.01 2.12 11.96
CA PRO A 100 16.77 1.94 13.38
C PRO A 100 17.75 2.79 14.19
N VAL A 101 17.26 3.37 15.28
CA VAL A 101 18.09 4.08 16.25
C VAL A 101 18.30 3.13 17.43
N ASP A 102 19.56 2.88 17.80
CA ASP A 102 19.92 2.14 19.02
C ASP A 102 19.68 3.01 20.27
N ASP A 103 18.47 3.57 20.41
CA ASP A 103 18.04 4.29 21.61
C ASP A 103 16.90 3.54 22.30
N PRO A 104 17.20 2.80 23.40
CA PRO A 104 16.21 2.08 24.20
C PRO A 104 15.14 3.00 24.83
N ARG A 105 15.33 4.32 24.83
CA ARG A 105 14.39 5.30 25.39
C ARG A 105 13.49 5.94 24.34
N SER A 106 13.72 5.68 23.06
CA SER A 106 12.89 6.21 21.97
C SER A 106 11.43 5.75 22.07
N GLY A 107 11.21 4.55 22.61
CA GLY A 107 9.88 3.93 22.71
C GLY A 107 9.34 3.42 21.37
N GLU A 108 10.15 3.42 20.32
CA GLU A 108 9.75 3.00 18.97
C GLU A 108 9.97 1.50 18.77
N LEU A 109 9.02 0.85 18.11
CA LEU A 109 9.10 -0.56 17.76
C LEU A 109 10.01 -0.76 16.53
N PRO A 110 10.70 -1.91 16.40
CA PRO A 110 11.48 -2.22 15.19
C PRO A 110 10.66 -2.18 13.89
N SER A 111 9.35 -2.45 13.97
CA SER A 111 8.42 -2.36 12.84
C SER A 111 8.06 -0.93 12.45
N GLU A 112 8.32 0.04 13.31
CA GLU A 112 8.09 1.48 13.05
C GLU A 112 9.30 2.13 12.38
N ARG A 113 10.43 1.41 12.27
CA ARG A 113 11.67 1.85 11.61
C ARG A 113 11.97 0.97 10.39
N TRP A 114 12.86 1.46 9.54
CA TRP A 114 13.31 0.68 8.40
C TRP A 114 14.04 -0.58 8.86
N ASN A 115 13.72 -1.70 8.24
CA ASN A 115 14.48 -2.93 8.35
C ASN A 115 14.30 -3.74 7.04
N PRO A 116 15.18 -4.72 6.74
CA PRO A 116 15.14 -5.44 5.46
C PRO A 116 13.88 -6.29 5.19
N THR A 117 12.95 -6.38 6.14
CA THR A 117 11.64 -7.04 5.94
C THR A 117 10.54 -6.06 5.51
N GLN A 118 10.79 -4.76 5.61
CA GLN A 118 9.93 -3.72 5.02
C GLN A 118 10.05 -3.73 3.50
N ASN A 119 9.00 -3.25 2.84
CA ASN A 119 8.91 -3.24 1.38
C ASN A 119 8.13 -1.99 0.92
N VAL A 120 8.04 -1.80 -0.39
CA VAL A 120 7.35 -0.64 -0.97
C VAL A 120 5.87 -0.63 -0.58
N ARG A 121 5.19 -1.78 -0.54
CA ARG A 121 3.78 -1.86 -0.11
C ARG A 121 3.59 -1.30 1.31
N THR A 122 4.46 -1.66 2.26
CA THR A 122 4.37 -1.12 3.63
C THR A 122 4.64 0.38 3.69
N ILE A 123 5.54 0.90 2.86
CA ILE A 123 5.74 2.36 2.70
C ILE A 123 4.46 3.04 2.23
N LEU A 124 3.81 2.55 1.16
CA LEU A 124 2.61 3.19 0.60
C LEU A 124 1.47 3.23 1.61
N LEU A 125 1.20 2.11 2.28
CA LEU A 125 0.19 2.03 3.34
C LEU A 125 0.49 3.00 4.50
N SER A 126 1.77 3.14 4.85
CA SER A 126 2.21 4.07 5.90
C SER A 126 2.03 5.53 5.47
N VAL A 127 2.26 5.86 4.19
CA VAL A 127 2.00 7.21 3.63
C VAL A 127 0.50 7.54 3.65
N ILE A 128 -0.37 6.59 3.30
CA ILE A 128 -1.84 6.78 3.41
C ILE A 128 -2.24 7.08 4.84
N SER A 129 -1.77 6.25 5.78
CA SER A 129 -2.05 6.43 7.20
C SER A 129 -1.60 7.81 7.69
N LEU A 130 -0.39 8.25 7.30
CA LEU A 130 0.15 9.55 7.65
C LEU A 130 -0.66 10.72 7.09
N LEU A 131 -1.15 10.61 5.85
CA LEU A 131 -1.98 11.65 5.21
C LEU A 131 -3.34 11.81 5.89
N ASN A 132 -3.91 10.71 6.40
CA ASN A 132 -5.18 10.70 7.12
C ASN A 132 -5.04 11.14 8.58
N GLU A 133 -3.99 10.68 9.25
CA GLU A 133 -3.70 10.93 10.67
C GLU A 133 -2.30 11.51 10.85
N PRO A 134 -2.12 12.83 10.68
CA PRO A 134 -0.82 13.47 10.80
C PRO A 134 -0.26 13.36 12.21
N ASN A 135 1.04 13.05 12.32
CA ASN A 135 1.77 13.10 13.57
C ASN A 135 2.12 14.56 13.93
N THR A 136 1.46 15.09 14.95
CA THR A 136 1.67 16.48 15.43
C THR A 136 2.69 16.62 16.55
N PHE A 137 3.25 15.52 17.07
CA PHE A 137 4.26 15.54 18.12
C PHE A 137 5.65 15.88 17.57
N SER A 138 5.97 15.36 16.38
CA SER A 138 7.22 15.65 15.66
C SER A 138 6.92 16.04 14.20
N PRO A 139 6.41 17.26 13.97
CA PRO A 139 6.04 17.71 12.63
C PRO A 139 7.27 18.13 11.81
N ALA A 140 7.24 17.81 10.51
CA ALA A 140 8.17 18.36 9.52
C ALA A 140 7.85 19.81 9.18
N ASN A 141 6.55 20.15 9.15
CA ASN A 141 6.04 21.49 8.92
C ASN A 141 5.26 21.94 10.16
N VAL A 142 5.88 22.82 10.95
CA VAL A 142 5.33 23.30 12.22
C VAL A 142 4.06 24.12 12.01
N ASP A 143 4.01 24.97 10.97
CA ASP A 143 2.87 25.82 10.68
C ASP A 143 1.66 24.99 10.25
N ALA A 144 1.86 24.03 9.35
CA ALA A 144 0.82 23.08 8.95
C ALA A 144 0.31 22.27 10.15
N SER A 145 1.21 21.86 11.06
CA SER A 145 0.84 21.15 12.30
C SER A 145 -0.02 21.99 13.24
N VAL A 146 0.32 23.27 13.43
CA VAL A 146 -0.48 24.21 14.23
C VAL A 146 -1.86 24.42 13.62
N MET A 147 -1.95 24.64 12.31
CA MET A 147 -3.22 24.80 11.60
C MET A 147 -4.08 23.53 11.67
N PHE A 148 -3.48 22.36 11.47
CA PHE A 148 -4.18 21.08 11.57
C PHE A 148 -4.77 20.86 12.97
N ARG A 149 -3.99 21.14 14.03
CA ARG A 149 -4.50 21.03 15.42
C ARG A 149 -5.69 21.95 15.65
N LYS A 150 -5.62 23.22 15.23
CA LYS A 150 -6.75 24.16 15.34
C LYS A 150 -8.00 23.65 14.59
N TRP A 151 -7.82 23.18 13.36
CA TRP A 151 -8.90 22.58 12.57
C TRP A 151 -9.54 21.38 13.29
N ARG A 152 -8.73 20.44 13.75
CA ARG A 152 -9.18 19.24 14.48
C ARG A 152 -9.90 19.58 15.78
N ASP A 153 -9.29 20.41 16.62
CA ASP A 153 -9.80 20.75 17.95
C ASP A 153 -11.09 21.58 17.87
N SER A 154 -11.24 22.37 16.80
CA SER A 154 -12.47 23.10 16.48
C SER A 154 -13.59 22.22 15.88
N LYS A 155 -13.33 20.93 15.64
CA LYS A 155 -14.21 19.98 14.92
C LYS A 155 -14.58 20.49 13.52
N GLY A 156 -13.59 21.04 12.80
CA GLY A 156 -13.75 21.55 11.43
C GLY A 156 -14.48 22.89 11.31
N LYS A 157 -14.68 23.62 12.42
CA LYS A 157 -15.25 24.97 12.39
C LYS A 157 -14.24 25.99 11.86
N ASP A 158 -12.99 25.88 12.29
CA ASP A 158 -11.88 26.56 11.64
C ASP A 158 -11.66 25.90 10.28
N LYS A 159 -11.68 26.69 9.20
CA LYS A 159 -11.62 26.18 7.82
C LYS A 159 -10.28 26.43 7.15
N GLU A 160 -9.35 27.12 7.79
CA GLU A 160 -8.11 27.59 7.16
C GLU A 160 -7.30 26.43 6.59
N TYR A 161 -7.06 25.39 7.40
CA TYR A 161 -6.34 24.18 6.97
C TYR A 161 -7.06 23.49 5.80
N ALA A 162 -8.36 23.22 5.95
CA ALA A 162 -9.15 22.52 4.94
C ALA A 162 -9.28 23.31 3.63
N GLU A 163 -9.28 24.64 3.67
CA GLU A 163 -9.30 25.49 2.48
C GLU A 163 -7.99 25.43 1.70
N ILE A 164 -6.84 25.35 2.38
CA ILE A 164 -5.54 25.16 1.73
C ILE A 164 -5.51 23.81 1.02
N ILE A 165 -5.90 22.73 1.69
CA ILE A 165 -5.93 21.39 1.09
C ILE A 165 -6.86 21.35 -0.13
N ARG A 166 -8.08 21.91 -0.02
CA ARG A 166 -9.02 21.97 -1.15
C ARG A 166 -8.45 22.74 -2.34
N LYS A 167 -7.72 23.84 -2.12
CA LYS A 167 -7.04 24.58 -3.20
C LYS A 167 -5.97 23.73 -3.86
N GLN A 168 -5.19 22.98 -3.08
CA GLN A 168 -4.17 22.06 -3.61
C GLN A 168 -4.83 20.96 -4.45
N VAL A 169 -5.85 20.28 -3.93
CA VAL A 169 -6.63 19.27 -4.66
C VAL A 169 -7.13 19.81 -6.00
N VAL A 170 -7.75 20.99 -6.01
CA VAL A 170 -8.24 21.59 -7.26
C VAL A 170 -7.09 21.87 -8.24
N SER A 171 -5.93 22.33 -7.74
CA SER A 171 -4.76 22.58 -8.61
C SER A 171 -4.24 21.31 -9.29
N THR A 172 -4.36 20.15 -8.64
CA THR A 172 -3.91 18.87 -9.21
C THR A 172 -4.72 18.40 -10.42
N LYS A 173 -5.94 18.92 -10.61
CA LYS A 173 -6.78 18.56 -11.76
C LYS A 173 -6.12 18.89 -13.10
N VAL A 174 -5.37 19.99 -13.15
CA VAL A 174 -4.62 20.40 -14.33
C VAL A 174 -3.52 19.38 -14.65
N GLU A 175 -2.86 18.83 -13.62
CA GLU A 175 -1.86 17.78 -13.81
C GLU A 175 -2.50 16.46 -14.24
N ALA A 176 -3.65 16.10 -13.67
CA ALA A 176 -4.39 14.92 -14.09
C ALA A 176 -4.84 15.00 -15.55
N GLU A 177 -5.34 16.16 -16.00
CA GLU A 177 -5.70 16.40 -17.40
C GLU A 177 -4.49 16.33 -18.33
N ARG A 178 -3.36 16.93 -17.93
CA ARG A 178 -2.09 16.88 -18.71
C ARG A 178 -1.60 15.45 -18.90
N ASP A 179 -1.69 14.64 -17.85
CA ASP A 179 -1.21 13.25 -17.85
C ASP A 179 -2.28 12.27 -18.38
N GLY A 180 -3.47 12.77 -18.76
CA GLY A 180 -4.57 11.96 -19.32
C GLY A 180 -5.22 11.00 -18.31
N VAL A 181 -5.12 11.31 -17.02
CA VAL A 181 -5.56 10.46 -15.92
C VAL A 181 -6.97 10.83 -15.47
N LYS A 182 -7.89 9.85 -15.46
CA LYS A 182 -9.20 9.99 -14.85
C LYS A 182 -9.11 9.68 -13.35
N VAL A 183 -9.28 10.69 -12.50
CA VAL A 183 -9.24 10.53 -11.04
C VAL A 183 -10.51 9.82 -10.55
N PRO A 184 -10.40 8.77 -9.72
CA PRO A 184 -11.55 8.11 -9.11
C PRO A 184 -12.24 9.05 -8.11
N THR A 185 -13.57 9.09 -8.14
CA THR A 185 -14.36 9.97 -7.26
C THR A 185 -15.35 9.21 -6.39
N THR A 186 -15.55 7.92 -6.66
CA THR A 186 -16.42 7.05 -5.87
C THR A 186 -15.59 5.96 -5.19
N LEU A 187 -16.12 5.40 -4.11
CA LEU A 187 -15.47 4.27 -3.44
C LEU A 187 -15.31 3.06 -4.36
N ALA A 188 -16.29 2.80 -5.23
CA ALA A 188 -16.24 1.70 -6.20
C ALA A 188 -15.17 1.91 -7.30
N GLU A 189 -14.86 3.16 -7.66
CA GLU A 189 -13.76 3.48 -8.57
C GLU A 189 -12.40 3.47 -7.86
N TYR A 190 -12.37 3.76 -6.56
CA TYR A 190 -11.15 3.84 -5.75
C TYR A 190 -10.67 2.46 -5.28
N CYS A 191 -11.59 1.62 -4.81
CA CYS A 191 -11.30 0.26 -4.35
C CYS A 191 -11.19 -0.68 -5.56
N ILE A 192 -10.10 -1.44 -5.60
CA ILE A 192 -9.89 -2.43 -6.65
C ILE A 192 -10.79 -3.61 -6.30
N GLN A 193 -11.77 -3.91 -7.16
CA GLN A 193 -12.53 -5.16 -7.03
C GLN A 193 -11.56 -6.32 -7.23
N THR A 194 -11.20 -7.02 -6.16
CA THR A 194 -10.56 -8.33 -6.26
C THR A 194 -11.53 -9.23 -7.02
N LYS A 195 -11.13 -9.72 -8.19
CA LYS A 195 -11.85 -10.83 -8.83
C LYS A 195 -11.79 -12.01 -7.87
N GLU A 196 -12.94 -12.41 -7.35
CA GLU A 196 -13.09 -13.77 -6.84
C GLU A 196 -12.89 -14.68 -8.04
N GLU A 197 -11.87 -15.53 -7.99
CA GLU A 197 -11.76 -16.66 -8.91
C GLU A 197 -12.88 -17.63 -8.51
N ASP A 198 -13.92 -17.72 -9.34
CA ASP A 198 -14.93 -18.78 -9.25
C ASP A 198 -14.23 -20.12 -9.50
N ASP A 199 -13.79 -20.79 -8.43
CA ASP A 199 -13.47 -22.22 -8.43
C ASP A 199 -14.79 -23.02 -8.59
N ASP A 200 -15.37 -23.00 -9.79
CA ASP A 200 -16.38 -23.96 -10.21
C ASP A 200 -15.70 -25.30 -10.56
N ASP A 201 -15.22 -26.02 -9.54
CA ASP A 201 -14.93 -27.46 -9.62
C ASP A 201 -16.17 -28.24 -9.15
N ASP A 202 -17.23 -28.19 -9.96
CA ASP A 202 -18.43 -29.03 -9.84
C ASP A 202 -18.13 -30.41 -10.46
N ASP A 203 -17.35 -31.26 -9.76
CA ASP A 203 -17.20 -32.68 -10.11
C ASP A 203 -18.44 -33.45 -9.60
N ALA A 204 -19.49 -33.38 -10.40
CA ALA A 204 -20.78 -34.01 -10.14
C ALA A 204 -20.72 -35.54 -10.30
N GLU A 205 -20.71 -36.24 -9.16
CA GLU A 205 -21.43 -37.49 -8.84
C GLU A 205 -22.01 -38.30 -10.03
N ALA A 206 -21.29 -39.35 -10.43
CA ALA A 206 -21.83 -40.43 -11.24
C ALA A 206 -22.01 -41.72 -10.41
N VAL A 207 -22.94 -41.73 -9.45
CA VAL A 207 -23.42 -42.97 -8.84
C VAL A 207 -24.54 -43.55 -9.69
N GLY A 208 -24.16 -44.45 -10.60
CA GLY A 208 -25.08 -45.28 -11.37
C GLY A 208 -25.83 -46.29 -10.49
N GLN A 209 -27.16 -46.22 -10.53
CA GLN A 209 -28.09 -47.20 -9.98
C GLN A 209 -28.10 -48.50 -10.79
N MET A 210 -28.30 -49.65 -10.11
CA MET A 210 -28.98 -50.91 -10.52
C MET A 210 -28.36 -52.07 -9.69
N ALA A 211 -29.04 -53.06 -9.12
CA ALA A 211 -30.42 -53.53 -9.15
C ALA A 211 -30.65 -54.40 -7.89
N GLY A 212 -31.91 -54.65 -7.55
CA GLY A 212 -32.31 -55.48 -6.42
C GLY A 212 -32.24 -56.98 -6.66
N GLU A 213 -32.55 -57.70 -5.57
CA GLU A 213 -33.14 -59.05 -5.43
C GLU A 213 -32.38 -59.95 -4.43
N GLY A 214 -33.06 -60.20 -3.31
CA GLY A 214 -33.34 -61.54 -2.77
C GLY A 214 -32.18 -62.44 -2.34
N GLY A 215 -32.18 -62.83 -1.05
CA GLY A 215 -31.46 -64.04 -0.64
C GLY A 215 -31.16 -64.15 0.85
N PHE A 216 -32.12 -64.73 1.55
CA PHE A 216 -32.02 -65.33 2.89
C PHE A 216 -30.83 -66.30 3.02
N ASN A 217 -30.02 -66.21 4.09
CA ASN A 217 -29.72 -67.35 4.96
C ASN A 217 -28.86 -66.99 6.18
N ASP A 218 -29.24 -67.64 7.28
CA ASP A 218 -28.68 -67.72 8.62
C ASP A 218 -27.30 -68.43 8.71
N GLU A 219 -26.80 -68.47 9.95
CA GLU A 219 -25.82 -69.44 10.51
C GLU A 219 -24.34 -69.20 10.14
N GLU A 220 -23.33 -69.38 11.00
CA GLU A 220 -23.20 -69.61 12.44
C GLU A 220 -21.69 -69.52 12.77
N ASP A 221 -21.41 -69.30 14.07
CA ASP A 221 -20.33 -69.92 14.84
C ASP A 221 -18.86 -69.44 14.84
N SER A 222 -18.39 -69.37 16.09
CA SER A 222 -17.03 -69.47 16.64
C SER A 222 -16.05 -68.33 16.33
N GLY A 223 -15.31 -67.79 17.29
CA GLY A 223 -14.97 -68.30 18.60
C GLY A 223 -13.47 -68.04 18.84
N ASN A 224 -13.16 -67.82 20.10
CA ASN A 224 -11.87 -67.95 20.75
C ASN A 224 -11.06 -66.67 21.06
N GLU A 225 -11.06 -66.42 22.37
CA GLU A 225 -10.09 -65.76 23.22
C GLU A 225 -8.63 -66.16 22.90
N GLU A 226 -7.66 -65.28 23.14
CA GLU A 226 -6.81 -65.40 24.35
C GLU A 226 -5.96 -64.14 24.53
N SER A 227 -5.57 -63.94 25.78
CA SER A 227 -4.75 -62.87 26.32
C SER A 227 -3.26 -63.03 26.02
#